data_AF-A0A918V5J2-F1
#
_entry.id   AF-A0A918V5J2-F1
#
_cell.length_a   1.000
_cell.length_b   1.000
_cell.length_c   1.000
_cell.angle_alpha   90.00
_cell.angle_beta   90.00
_cell.angle_gamma   90.00
#
_symmetry.space_group_name_H-M   'P 1'
#
loop_
_entity.id
_entity.type
_entity.pdbx_description
1 polymer ?
#
loop_
_entity_poly.entity_id
_entity_poly.type
_entity_poly.pdbx_seq_one_letter_code
_entity_poly.pdbx_strand_id
1 'polypeptide(L)'
;MDIIGIFSKAATSTTWTQTNLGKVAEVTHQDLTWTVLLPGMGTDEAGESTPSKARITGYQGYGGTEFMEVEATWAQTIGIVDAALAATRI
;
A
#
# COMPACT_ATOMS: atom_id res chain seq x y z
N MET A 1 14.70 -6.08 -5.90
CA MET A 1 13.45 -5.59 -5.28
C MET A 1 12.33 -6.57 -5.61
N ASP A 2 11.80 -7.27 -4.61
CA ASP A 2 10.66 -8.19 -4.77
C ASP A 2 9.34 -7.49 -4.40
N ILE A 3 8.74 -6.82 -5.39
CA ILE A 3 7.48 -6.09 -5.25
C ILE A 3 6.32 -7.03 -4.86
N ILE A 4 6.32 -8.25 -5.39
CA ILE A 4 5.27 -9.23 -5.09
C ILE A 4 5.32 -9.61 -3.61
N GLY A 5 6.52 -9.85 -3.07
CA GLY A 5 6.73 -10.14 -1.65
C GLY A 5 6.31 -8.99 -0.72
N ILE A 6 6.53 -7.73 -1.13
CA ILE A 6 6.11 -6.55 -0.36
C ILE A 6 4.57 -6.47 -0.29
N PHE A 7 3.88 -6.59 -1.43
CA PHE A 7 2.42 -6.59 -1.45
C PHE A 7 1.81 -7.80 -0.73
N SER A 8 2.45 -8.97 -0.82
CA SER A 8 2.00 -10.16 -0.09
C SER A 8 2.09 -9.96 1.42
N LYS A 9 3.12 -9.27 1.93
CA LYS A 9 3.20 -8.89 3.34
C LYS A 9 2.11 -7.90 3.72
N ALA A 10 1.85 -6.88 2.90
CA ALA A 10 0.79 -5.92 3.15
C ALA A 10 -0.60 -6.58 3.19
N ALA A 11 -0.86 -7.59 2.34
CA ALA A 11 -2.08 -8.41 2.36
C ALA A 11 -2.25 -9.29 3.61
N THR A 12 -1.28 -9.27 4.54
CA THR A 12 -1.37 -9.92 5.85
C THR A 12 -1.20 -8.94 7.01
N SER A 13 -1.09 -7.63 6.73
CA SER A 13 -0.90 -6.61 7.75
C SER A 13 -2.16 -6.45 8.58
N THR A 14 -2.01 -6.53 9.90
CA THR A 14 -3.08 -6.26 10.87
C THR A 14 -3.10 -4.82 11.35
N THR A 15 -2.13 -4.00 10.91
CA THR A 15 -1.99 -2.61 11.34
C THR A 15 -2.02 -1.70 10.12
N TRP A 16 -2.94 -0.75 10.15
CA TRP A 16 -3.13 0.27 9.11
C TRP A 16 -3.28 1.63 9.76
N THR A 17 -2.33 2.52 9.52
CA THR A 17 -2.28 3.85 10.13
C THR A 17 -2.93 4.87 9.22
N GLN A 18 -3.88 5.66 9.73
CA GLN A 18 -4.47 6.76 8.97
C GLN A 18 -3.47 7.91 8.84
N THR A 19 -3.23 8.37 7.61
CA THR A 19 -2.42 9.56 7.28
C THR A 19 -3.25 10.57 6.48
N ASN A 20 -2.67 11.71 6.12
CA ASN A 20 -3.25 12.67 5.19
C ASN A 20 -3.34 12.15 3.74
N LEU A 21 -2.60 11.09 3.40
CA LEU A 21 -2.65 10.45 2.07
C LEU A 21 -3.64 9.28 2.01
N GLY A 22 -4.13 8.82 3.17
CA GLY A 22 -4.93 7.61 3.29
C GLY A 22 -4.37 6.65 4.34
N LYS A 23 -4.89 5.43 4.39
CA LYS A 23 -4.38 4.40 5.31
C LYS A 23 -3.14 3.74 4.73
N VAL A 24 -2.09 3.64 5.52
CA VAL A 24 -0.83 3.00 5.15
C VAL A 24 -0.53 1.80 6.03
N ALA A 25 0.12 0.79 5.47
CA ALA A 25 0.79 -0.27 6.21
C ALA A 25 2.30 -0.14 5.99
N GLU A 26 3.06 -0.24 7.07
CA GLU A 26 4.51 -0.35 7.02
C GLU A 26 4.90 -1.83 7.15
N VAL A 27 5.61 -2.36 6.17
CA VAL A 27 6.00 -3.78 6.13
C VAL A 27 7.51 -3.94 5.95
N THR A 28 8.12 -4.77 6.78
CA THR A 28 9.55 -5.08 6.65
C THR A 28 9.77 -6.19 5.62
N HIS A 29 10.57 -5.90 4.59
CA HIS A 29 10.97 -6.85 3.56
C HIS A 29 12.40 -6.54 3.09
N GLN A 30 13.28 -7.55 3.10
CA GLN A 30 14.70 -7.41 2.76
C GLN A 30 15.41 -6.29 3.57
N ASP A 31 15.21 -6.29 4.89
CA ASP A 31 15.81 -5.32 5.84
C ASP A 31 15.44 -3.84 5.60
N LEU A 32 14.45 -3.59 4.74
CA LEU A 32 13.89 -2.27 4.47
C LEU A 32 12.44 -2.22 4.96
N THR A 33 12.01 -1.04 5.43
CA THR A 33 10.62 -0.80 5.82
C THR A 33 9.90 -0.14 4.66
N TRP A 34 8.94 -0.84 4.06
CA TRP A 34 8.19 -0.39 2.89
C TRP A 34 6.84 0.18 3.31
N THR A 35 6.44 1.30 2.73
CA THR A 35 5.14 1.91 2.97
C THR A 35 4.19 1.55 1.83
N VAL A 36 3.09 0.86 2.16
CA VAL A 36 2.02 0.49 1.24
C VAL A 36 0.76 1.30 1.57
N LEU A 37 0.29 2.10 0.62
CA LEU A 37 -0.91 2.92 0.72
C LEU A 37 -2.12 2.14 0.18
N LEU A 38 -3.23 2.16 0.91
CA LEU A 38 -4.50 1.63 0.45
C LEU A 38 -5.02 2.36 -0.79
N PRO A 39 -5.75 1.66 -1.67
CA PRO A 39 -6.45 2.32 -2.75
C PRO A 39 -7.42 3.37 -2.19
N GLY A 40 -7.49 4.50 -2.89
CA GLY A 40 -8.45 5.56 -2.66
C GLY A 40 -9.28 5.79 -3.92
N MET A 41 -9.79 7.01 -4.05
CA MET A 41 -10.36 7.47 -5.32
C MET A 41 -9.29 8.27 -6.07
N GLY A 42 -9.01 7.89 -7.30
CA GLY A 42 -8.32 8.71 -8.29
C GLY A 42 -9.30 9.38 -9.23
N THR A 43 -8.75 9.94 -10.30
CA THR A 43 -9.52 10.58 -11.38
C THR A 43 -9.04 10.03 -12.72
N ASP A 44 -9.97 9.71 -13.63
CA ASP A 44 -9.62 9.34 -14.99
C ASP A 44 -9.36 10.56 -15.89
N GLU A 45 -9.09 10.34 -17.17
CA GLU A 45 -8.82 11.41 -18.15
C GLU A 45 -10.02 12.35 -18.36
N ALA A 46 -11.24 11.90 -18.06
CA ALA A 46 -12.45 12.71 -18.12
C ALA A 46 -12.72 13.49 -16.82
N GLY A 47 -11.90 13.29 -15.78
CA GLY A 47 -12.11 13.88 -14.46
C GLY A 47 -13.16 13.14 -13.64
N GLU A 48 -13.55 11.93 -14.04
CA GLU A 48 -14.48 11.10 -13.27
C GLU A 48 -13.74 10.34 -12.17
N SER A 49 -14.41 10.20 -11.02
CA SER A 49 -13.82 9.53 -9.87
C SER A 49 -13.73 8.03 -10.11
N THR A 50 -12.52 7.48 -10.10
CA THR A 50 -12.25 6.07 -10.37
C THR A 50 -11.47 5.44 -9.22
N PRO A 51 -11.78 4.20 -8.78
CA PRO A 51 -10.98 3.52 -7.77
C PRO A 51 -9.51 3.40 -8.22
N SER A 52 -8.58 3.79 -7.35
CA SER A 52 -7.16 3.55 -7.58
C SER A 52 -6.74 2.17 -7.08
N LYS A 53 -5.50 1.77 -7.38
CA LYS A 53 -4.91 0.54 -6.85
C LYS A 53 -4.11 0.83 -5.58
N ALA A 54 -3.90 -0.21 -4.77
CA ALA A 54 -2.90 -0.13 -3.70
C ALA A 54 -1.53 0.18 -4.33
N ARG A 55 -0.67 0.90 -3.61
CA ARG A 55 0.66 1.24 -4.13
C ARG A 55 1.71 1.34 -3.04
N ILE A 56 2.95 1.03 -3.41
CA ILE A 56 4.12 1.38 -2.60
C ILE A 56 4.42 2.84 -2.84
N THR A 57 4.56 3.63 -1.77
CA THR A 57 4.91 5.06 -1.83
C THR A 57 6.39 5.33 -1.52
N GLY A 58 7.10 4.32 -1.04
CA GLY A 58 8.51 4.42 -0.71
C GLY A 58 8.95 3.35 0.28
N TYR A 59 10.22 3.46 0.65
CA TYR A 59 10.80 2.64 1.71
C TYR A 59 11.84 3.43 2.50
N GLN A 60 12.06 3.00 3.74
CA GLN A 60 13.09 3.52 4.63
C GLN A 60 14.20 2.48 4.80
N GLY A 61 15.44 2.91 4.53
CA GLY A 61 16.66 2.15 4.76
C GLY A 61 17.71 2.94 5.54
N TYR A 62 18.93 2.40 5.63
CA TYR A 62 20.04 3.01 6.40
C TYR A 62 20.43 4.42 5.94
N GLY A 63 20.17 4.76 4.67
CA GLY A 63 20.48 6.08 4.09
C GLY A 63 19.32 7.11 4.15
N GLY A 64 18.17 6.73 4.72
CA GLY A 64 16.97 7.58 4.76
C GLY A 64 15.78 6.97 3.99
N THR A 65 14.81 7.83 3.66
CA THR A 65 13.61 7.46 2.92
C THR A 65 13.80 7.66 1.42
N GLU A 66 13.53 6.62 0.64
CA GLU A 66 13.42 6.72 -0.81
C GLU A 66 11.94 6.71 -1.23
N PHE A 67 11.54 7.70 -2.02
CA PHE A 67 10.19 7.82 -2.55
C PHE A 67 10.08 7.13 -3.91
N MET A 68 9.05 6.31 -4.07
CA MET A 68 8.71 5.70 -5.35
C MET A 68 7.23 5.38 -5.39
N GLU A 69 6.63 5.36 -6.58
CA GLU A 69 5.23 5.03 -6.76
C GLU A 69 5.13 3.77 -7.62
N VAL A 70 4.80 2.63 -6.99
CA VAL A 70 4.63 1.35 -7.67
C VAL A 70 3.23 0.83 -7.39
N GLU A 71 2.41 0.74 -8.43
CA GLU A 71 1.06 0.19 -8.31
C GLU A 71 1.09 -1.34 -8.15
N ALA A 72 0.21 -1.83 -7.28
CA ALA A 72 -0.16 -3.22 -7.23
C ALA A 72 -0.94 -3.63 -8.49
N THR A 73 -1.02 -4.93 -8.75
CA THR A 73 -2.07 -5.47 -9.63
C THR A 73 -3.44 -5.37 -8.95
N TRP A 74 -4.53 -5.51 -9.72
CA TRP A 74 -5.87 -5.58 -9.13
C TRP A 74 -6.04 -6.76 -8.17
N ALA A 75 -5.49 -7.94 -8.51
CA ALA A 75 -5.53 -9.10 -7.64
C ALA A 75 -4.84 -8.85 -6.29
N GLN A 76 -3.66 -8.22 -6.30
CA GLN A 76 -2.96 -7.82 -5.08
C GLN A 76 -3.74 -6.74 -4.31
N THR A 77 -4.34 -5.77 -5.01
CA THR A 77 -5.15 -4.72 -4.41
C THR A 77 -6.32 -5.30 -3.61
N ILE A 78 -7.03 -6.28 -4.16
CA ILE A 78 -8.15 -6.94 -3.48
C ILE A 78 -7.70 -7.56 -2.16
N GLY A 79 -6.63 -8.37 -2.17
CA GLY A 79 -6.13 -9.00 -0.94
C GLY A 79 -5.65 -7.99 0.11
N ILE A 80 -5.08 -6.87 -0.32
CA ILE A 80 -4.66 -5.78 0.56
C ILE A 80 -5.86 -5.08 1.21
N VAL A 81 -6.90 -4.79 0.42
CA VAL A 81 -8.14 -4.17 0.93
C VAL A 81 -8.83 -5.10 1.93
N ASP A 82 -8.90 -6.39 1.64
CA ASP A 82 -9.49 -7.38 2.56
C ASP A 82 -8.76 -7.40 3.91
N ALA A 83 -7.42 -7.38 3.89
CA ALA A 83 -6.61 -7.32 5.10
C ALA A 83 -6.87 -6.04 5.91
N ALA A 84 -6.96 -4.89 5.25
CA ALA A 84 -7.26 -3.63 5.93
C ALA A 84 -8.67 -3.57 6.52
N LEU A 85 -9.67 -4.09 5.80
CA LEU A 85 -11.03 -4.20 6.32
C LEU A 85 -11.09 -5.15 7.52
N ALA A 86 -10.38 -6.27 7.46
CA ALA A 86 -10.28 -7.21 8.58
C ALA A 86 -9.64 -6.57 9.82
N ALA A 87 -8.57 -5.78 9.65
CA ALA A 87 -7.90 -5.05 10.73
C ALA A 87 -8.80 -4.03 11.44
N THR A 88 -9.82 -3.49 10.75
CA THR A 88 -10.74 -2.48 11.32
C THR A 88 -11.96 -3.05 12.03
N ARG A 89 -12.22 -4.36 11.93
CA ARG A 89 -13.43 -5.00 12.47
C ARG A 89 -13.32 -5.40 13.96
N ILE A 90 -12.31 -4.88 14.67
CA ILE A 90 -12.02 -5.20 16.08
C ILE A 90 -12.70 -4.19 17.00
#